data_AF-A0A8T2XF86-F1
#
_entry.id   AF-A0A8T2XF86-F1
#
_cell.length_a   1.000
_cell.length_b   1.000
_cell.length_c   1.000
_cell.angle_alpha   90.00
_cell.angle_beta   90.00
_cell.angle_gamma   90.00
#
_symmetry.space_group_name_H-M   'P 1'
#
loop_
_entity.id
_entity.type
_entity.pdbx_description
1 polymer ?
#
loop_
_entity_poly.entity_id
_entity_poly.type
_entity_poly.pdbx_seq_one_letter_code
_entity_poly.pdbx_strand_id
1 'polypeptide(L)'
;MALRSKRSQAPKPISRSKAAAADYSDVYCEKCGSGESPGELLLCDKCDKGFHLFCLRPILVAVPKGSWFCPSCSKQKMPNSFPLVQTKIIDFFRIQRSTESIQKLSQDIQKKRKRSSSLVVSKKRRKLLPFSPSEDPERRLEQMRSLATALTASGTEFSNELTYRPGMAPRSVNQSALEKGGMQVLSKEDAETLNLCKRMMNRGEWPPLMVVFDPKEGFTVEADRFIKDLTIITEYVGDVDYLKNRENDDGDSMMTLLHADNPSQSLVICPDMRGNIARFINGINNHTQ
;
A
#
# COMPACT_ATOMS: atom_id res chain seq x y z
N MET A 1 -91.53 4.42 12.80
CA MET A 1 -90.73 3.25 13.17
C MET A 1 -89.80 2.89 12.03
N ALA A 2 -88.55 2.59 12.37
CA ALA A 2 -87.42 2.29 11.49
C ALA A 2 -87.61 0.96 10.70
N LEU A 3 -86.88 0.60 9.65
CA LEU A 3 -85.43 0.55 9.45
C LEU A 3 -85.11 0.47 7.95
N ARG A 4 -84.03 1.16 7.54
CA ARG A 4 -83.37 1.02 6.23
C ARG A 4 -82.35 -0.12 6.31
N SER A 5 -82.40 -1.06 5.36
CA SER A 5 -81.33 -2.04 5.11
C SER A 5 -80.50 -1.56 3.90
N LYS A 6 -79.21 -1.30 4.10
CA LYS A 6 -78.26 -0.88 3.06
C LYS A 6 -77.31 -2.01 2.72
N ARG A 7 -77.30 -2.39 1.44
CA ARG A 7 -76.35 -3.30 0.78
C ARG A 7 -74.91 -2.75 0.88
N SER A 8 -73.99 -3.53 1.42
CA SER A 8 -72.55 -3.22 1.47
C SER A 8 -71.88 -3.57 0.13
N GLN A 9 -71.14 -2.60 -0.43
CA GLN A 9 -70.21 -2.81 -1.54
C GLN A 9 -68.77 -2.78 -1.00
N ALA A 10 -67.92 -3.67 -1.51
CA ALA A 10 -66.52 -3.83 -1.11
C ALA A 10 -65.62 -2.71 -1.67
N PRO A 11 -64.74 -2.10 -0.86
CA PRO A 11 -63.72 -1.15 -1.34
C PRO A 11 -62.48 -1.84 -1.94
N LYS A 12 -61.92 -1.16 -2.95
CA LYS A 12 -60.74 -1.46 -3.77
C LYS A 12 -59.40 -1.27 -3.02
N PRO A 13 -58.27 -1.82 -3.53
CA PRO A 13 -57.05 -2.03 -2.75
C PRO A 13 -56.30 -0.73 -2.43
N ILE A 14 -55.73 -0.69 -1.23
CA ILE A 14 -55.03 0.46 -0.64
C ILE A 14 -53.67 0.65 -1.31
N SER A 15 -53.49 1.83 -1.90
CA SER A 15 -52.23 2.36 -2.39
C SER A 15 -51.20 2.48 -1.27
N ARG A 16 -49.97 1.99 -1.54
CA ARG A 16 -48.78 2.18 -0.68
C ARG A 16 -48.60 3.65 -0.31
N SER A 17 -48.79 3.95 0.97
CA SER A 17 -48.49 5.23 1.59
C SER A 17 -46.98 5.47 1.60
N LYS A 18 -46.59 6.70 1.22
CA LYS A 18 -45.25 7.27 1.41
C LYS A 18 -44.84 7.10 2.87
N ALA A 19 -43.79 6.31 3.12
CA ALA A 19 -43.16 6.26 4.44
C ALA A 19 -42.40 7.58 4.68
N ALA A 20 -42.57 8.08 5.89
CA ALA A 20 -42.11 9.37 6.39
C ALA A 20 -40.60 9.57 6.20
N ALA A 21 -40.23 10.78 5.79
CA ALA A 21 -38.88 11.29 6.03
C ALA A 21 -38.71 11.41 7.55
N ALA A 22 -37.96 10.49 8.14
CA ALA A 22 -37.50 10.62 9.51
C ALA A 22 -36.47 11.75 9.56
N ASP A 23 -36.66 12.66 10.50
CA ASP A 23 -35.85 13.84 10.76
C ASP A 23 -34.51 13.39 11.39
N TYR A 24 -33.48 13.18 10.57
CA TYR A 24 -32.12 12.83 11.00
C TYR A 24 -31.23 14.08 11.16
N SER A 25 -31.80 15.21 11.53
CA SER A 25 -31.11 16.51 11.55
C SER A 25 -30.02 16.66 12.63
N ASP A 26 -29.82 15.66 13.50
CA ASP A 26 -28.90 15.74 14.64
C ASP A 26 -27.80 14.65 14.63
N VAL A 27 -27.56 14.01 13.49
CA VAL A 27 -26.48 13.02 13.36
C VAL A 27 -25.23 13.67 12.77
N TYR A 28 -24.16 13.73 13.56
CA TYR A 28 -22.85 14.23 13.16
C TYR A 28 -21.90 13.08 12.82
N CYS A 29 -20.94 13.34 11.95
CA CYS A 29 -19.87 12.39 11.70
C CYS A 29 -18.88 12.39 12.89
N GLU A 30 -18.65 11.21 13.48
CA GLU A 30 -17.71 11.03 14.60
C GLU A 30 -16.24 11.29 14.24
N LYS A 31 -15.89 11.38 12.95
CA LYS A 31 -14.52 11.62 12.48
C LYS A 31 -14.19 13.08 12.25
N CYS A 32 -15.08 13.84 11.63
CA CYS A 32 -14.85 15.26 11.34
C CYS A 32 -15.68 16.20 12.23
N GLY A 33 -16.62 15.68 13.02
CA GLY A 33 -17.52 16.47 13.86
C GLY A 33 -18.60 17.24 13.10
N SER A 34 -18.68 17.09 11.77
CA SER A 34 -19.62 17.82 10.91
C SER A 34 -20.87 16.98 10.59
N GLY A 35 -22.02 17.65 10.52
CA GLY A 35 -23.29 17.10 10.01
C GLY A 35 -23.56 17.46 8.55
N GLU A 36 -22.61 18.12 7.87
CA GLU A 36 -22.73 18.45 6.45
C GLU A 36 -22.76 17.18 5.58
N SER A 37 -23.32 17.22 4.37
CA SER A 37 -23.42 16.06 3.47
C SER A 37 -24.14 14.83 4.09
N PRO A 38 -25.38 14.98 4.61
CA PRO A 38 -26.12 13.89 5.24
C PRO A 38 -26.41 12.72 4.30
N GLY A 39 -26.46 12.96 2.97
CA GLY A 39 -26.62 11.91 1.96
C GLY A 39 -25.42 10.96 1.82
N GLU A 40 -24.27 11.34 2.36
CA GLU A 40 -23.05 10.53 2.37
C GLU A 40 -22.68 10.10 3.79
N LEU A 41 -23.62 10.20 4.73
CA LEU A 41 -23.44 9.83 6.13
C LEU A 41 -24.01 8.43 6.39
N LEU A 42 -23.13 7.51 6.82
CA LEU A 42 -23.41 6.11 7.10
C LEU A 42 -23.57 5.88 8.61
N LEU A 43 -24.58 5.12 9.01
CA LEU A 43 -24.81 4.75 10.41
C LEU A 43 -24.24 3.35 10.70
N CYS A 44 -23.66 3.20 11.90
CA CYS A 44 -23.23 1.91 12.41
C CYS A 44 -24.42 1.08 12.90
N ASP A 45 -24.61 -0.14 12.38
CA ASP A 45 -25.73 -1.03 12.77
C ASP A 45 -25.67 -1.54 14.22
N LYS A 46 -24.60 -1.22 14.96
CA LYS A 46 -24.45 -1.61 16.38
C LYS A 46 -24.59 -0.45 17.35
N CYS A 47 -24.16 0.76 16.98
CA CYS A 47 -24.10 1.89 17.92
C CYS A 47 -24.75 3.17 17.38
N ASP A 48 -25.36 3.11 16.20
CA ASP A 48 -26.10 4.20 15.53
C ASP A 48 -25.31 5.49 15.30
N LYS A 49 -23.99 5.46 15.52
CA LYS A 49 -23.09 6.60 15.26
C LYS A 49 -22.89 6.82 13.76
N GLY A 50 -22.82 8.09 13.37
CA GLY A 50 -22.65 8.55 12.00
C GLY A 50 -21.21 8.68 11.53
N PHE A 51 -20.94 8.31 10.27
CA PHE A 51 -19.64 8.45 9.62
C PHE A 51 -19.80 8.81 8.15
N HIS A 52 -19.14 9.87 7.67
CA HIS A 52 -19.12 10.12 6.23
C HIS A 52 -18.36 9.02 5.50
N LEU A 53 -18.88 8.62 4.34
CA LEU A 53 -18.25 7.64 3.45
C LEU A 53 -16.80 8.04 3.13
N PHE A 54 -16.52 9.33 2.94
CA PHE A 54 -15.17 9.88 2.68
C PHE A 54 -14.31 10.14 3.93
N CYS A 55 -14.92 10.21 5.13
CA CYS A 55 -14.18 10.31 6.39
C CYS A 55 -13.75 8.94 6.94
N LEU A 56 -14.32 7.86 6.41
CA LEU A 56 -13.90 6.50 6.72
C LEU A 56 -12.54 6.18 6.07
N ARG A 57 -11.83 5.24 6.70
CA ARG A 57 -10.61 4.64 6.16
C ARG A 57 -10.79 3.11 6.25
N PRO A 58 -10.93 2.42 5.10
CA PRO A 58 -10.91 2.94 3.72
C PRO A 58 -12.10 3.87 3.40
N ILE A 59 -11.91 4.76 2.42
CA ILE A 59 -13.00 5.60 1.88
C ILE A 59 -14.03 4.66 1.24
N LEU A 60 -15.29 4.82 1.63
CA LEU A 60 -16.38 4.14 0.96
C LEU A 60 -16.82 5.01 -0.23
N VAL A 61 -16.84 4.44 -1.42
CA VAL A 61 -17.38 5.13 -2.61
C VAL A 61 -18.90 5.07 -2.70
N ALA A 62 -19.50 4.15 -1.94
CA ALA A 62 -20.95 3.96 -1.84
C ALA A 62 -21.29 3.27 -0.52
N VAL A 63 -22.56 3.36 -0.11
CA VAL A 63 -23.10 2.63 1.04
C VAL A 63 -22.94 1.11 0.80
N PRO A 64 -22.30 0.36 1.73
CA PRO A 64 -22.13 -1.08 1.60
C PRO A 64 -23.46 -1.82 1.50
N LYS A 65 -23.51 -2.92 0.75
CA LYS A 65 -24.67 -3.82 0.75
C LYS A 65 -24.62 -4.70 2.01
N GLY A 66 -25.69 -4.72 2.79
CA GLY A 66 -25.78 -5.47 4.04
C GLY A 66 -25.29 -4.68 5.25
N SER A 67 -25.02 -5.37 6.36
CA SER A 67 -24.70 -4.70 7.61
C SER A 67 -23.31 -4.07 7.64
N TRP A 68 -23.21 -2.86 8.20
CA TRP A 68 -21.96 -2.15 8.38
C TRP A 68 -21.73 -1.77 9.86
N PHE A 69 -20.49 -1.96 10.32
CA PHE A 69 -20.08 -1.63 11.67
C PHE A 69 -18.93 -0.63 11.65
N CYS A 70 -19.01 0.41 12.47
CA CYS A 70 -17.94 1.40 12.61
C CYS A 70 -16.65 0.76 13.15
N PRO A 71 -15.48 1.42 13.01
CA PRO A 71 -14.21 0.87 13.49
C PRO A 71 -14.21 0.45 14.97
N SER A 72 -14.99 1.12 15.82
CA SER A 72 -15.13 0.77 17.24
C SER A 72 -16.04 -0.44 17.48
N CYS A 73 -16.93 -0.75 16.55
CA CYS A 73 -17.89 -1.86 16.63
C CYS A 73 -17.45 -3.10 15.83
N SER A 74 -16.65 -2.89 14.78
CA SER A 74 -16.03 -3.95 14.01
C SER A 74 -15.01 -4.69 14.88
N LYS A 75 -15.11 -6.02 14.95
CA LYS A 75 -14.14 -6.87 15.66
C LYS A 75 -12.79 -6.97 14.93
N GLN A 76 -12.60 -6.21 13.86
CA GLN A 76 -11.32 -6.12 13.16
C GLN A 76 -10.33 -5.42 14.08
N LYS A 77 -9.41 -6.20 14.66
CA LYS A 77 -8.29 -5.67 15.41
C LYS A 77 -7.44 -4.84 14.44
N MET A 78 -7.61 -3.52 14.48
CA MET A 78 -6.63 -2.62 13.87
C MET A 78 -5.28 -2.92 14.51
N PRO A 79 -4.20 -3.10 13.72
CA PRO A 79 -2.88 -3.33 14.27
C PRO A 79 -2.49 -2.14 15.15
N ASN A 80 -1.93 -2.43 16.33
CA ASN A 80 -1.43 -1.39 17.21
C ASN A 80 -0.35 -0.59 16.49
N SER A 81 -0.52 0.72 16.40
CA SER A 81 0.41 1.61 15.72
C SER A 81 1.81 1.51 16.32
N PHE A 82 2.84 1.36 15.48
CA PHE A 82 4.22 1.53 15.92
C PHE A 82 4.41 2.95 16.47
N PRO A 83 5.12 3.15 17.60
CA PRO A 83 5.26 4.48 18.19
C PRO A 83 5.90 5.47 17.20
N LEU A 84 5.28 6.65 17.04
CA LEU A 84 5.85 7.77 16.28
C LEU A 84 6.95 8.46 17.09
N VAL A 85 8.03 7.73 17.34
CA VAL A 85 9.22 8.23 18.04
C VAL A 85 10.40 8.11 17.07
N GLN A 86 10.96 9.25 16.69
CA GLN A 86 11.98 9.33 15.63
C GLN A 86 13.17 8.39 15.87
N THR A 87 13.66 8.29 17.11
CA THR A 87 14.76 7.39 17.46
C THR A 87 14.41 5.93 17.23
N LYS A 88 13.22 5.48 17.67
CA LYS A 88 12.74 4.11 17.45
C LYS A 88 12.64 3.78 15.96
N ILE A 89 12.21 4.72 15.13
CA ILE A 89 12.07 4.53 13.68
C ILE A 89 13.46 4.47 13.02
N ILE A 90 14.37 5.38 13.37
CA ILE A 90 15.76 5.37 12.89
C ILE A 90 16.45 4.04 13.23
N ASP A 91 16.30 3.58 14.47
CA ASP A 91 16.90 2.33 14.95
C ASP A 91 16.28 1.12 14.25
N PHE A 92 14.94 1.10 14.09
CA PHE A 92 14.21 0.03 13.41
C PHE A 92 14.70 -0.16 11.97
N PHE A 93 14.90 0.94 11.23
CA PHE A 93 15.34 0.90 9.83
C PHE A 93 16.86 1.02 9.64
N ARG A 94 17.64 1.11 10.74
CA ARG A 94 19.10 1.28 10.73
C ARG A 94 19.56 2.47 9.86
N ILE A 95 18.82 3.57 9.94
CA ILE A 95 19.07 4.76 9.11
C ILE A 95 20.42 5.38 9.47
N GLN A 96 21.28 5.56 8.47
CA GLN A 96 22.58 6.20 8.63
C GLN A 96 22.39 7.70 8.86
N ARG A 97 22.76 8.19 10.04
CA ARG A 97 22.81 9.62 10.32
C ARG A 97 24.09 10.19 9.71
N SER A 98 23.97 10.97 8.65
CA SER A 98 25.06 11.84 8.21
C SER A 98 25.22 12.98 9.22
N THR A 99 26.42 13.17 9.73
CA THR A 99 26.82 14.32 10.58
C THR A 99 26.84 15.67 9.83
N GLU A 100 26.42 15.70 8.56
CA GLU A 100 26.56 16.86 7.67
C GLU A 100 25.28 17.73 7.54
N SER A 101 24.24 17.47 8.33
CA SER A 101 22.92 18.08 8.14
C SER A 101 22.77 19.54 8.63
N ILE A 102 23.86 20.28 8.87
CA ILE A 102 23.79 21.73 9.18
C ILE A 102 24.47 22.60 8.10
N GLN A 103 25.21 22.06 7.14
CA GLN A 103 25.89 22.89 6.13
C GLN A 103 25.89 22.26 4.75
N LYS A 104 24.79 22.48 4.00
CA LYS A 104 24.79 22.70 2.54
C LYS A 104 23.37 22.96 2.04
N LEU A 105 22.76 24.05 2.51
CA LEU A 105 21.77 24.79 1.75
C LEU A 105 22.50 25.92 1.02
N SER A 106 23.27 25.60 -0.02
CA SER A 106 23.79 26.57 -0.98
C SER A 106 24.61 25.85 -2.05
N GLN A 107 24.25 26.09 -3.32
CA GLN A 107 25.03 25.84 -4.53
C GLN A 107 25.14 24.39 -5.03
N ASP A 108 24.21 23.97 -5.88
CA ASP A 108 24.55 23.79 -7.31
C ASP A 108 23.29 23.52 -8.17
N ILE A 109 22.64 24.60 -8.63
CA ILE A 109 21.85 24.57 -9.86
C ILE A 109 22.58 25.46 -10.86
N GLN A 110 23.71 24.96 -11.36
CA GLN A 110 24.30 25.54 -12.56
C GLN A 110 23.48 25.10 -13.77
N LYS A 111 22.68 26.04 -14.26
CA LYS A 111 21.98 26.00 -15.55
C LYS A 111 22.96 25.68 -16.68
N LYS A 112 23.04 24.41 -17.09
CA LYS A 112 23.63 24.07 -18.40
C LYS A 112 22.66 24.49 -19.50
N ARG A 113 22.95 25.62 -20.14
CA ARG A 113 22.36 26.05 -21.42
C ARG A 113 22.46 24.90 -22.44
N LYS A 114 21.32 24.36 -22.88
CA LYS A 114 21.25 23.46 -24.03
C LYS A 114 21.63 24.24 -25.30
N ARG A 115 22.67 23.80 -26.00
CA ARG A 115 22.89 24.17 -27.40
C ARG A 115 21.85 23.46 -28.27
N SER A 116 21.25 24.17 -29.21
CA SER A 116 20.34 23.59 -30.20
C SER A 116 21.10 22.60 -31.07
N SER A 117 20.85 21.31 -30.86
CA SER A 117 21.23 20.26 -31.81
C SER A 117 20.01 19.96 -32.67
N SER A 118 20.25 19.67 -33.96
CA SER A 118 19.20 19.40 -34.94
C SER A 118 18.26 18.30 -34.44
N LEU A 119 16.97 18.44 -34.74
CA LEU A 119 15.92 17.48 -34.42
C LEU A 119 16.18 16.14 -35.14
N VAL A 120 16.99 15.27 -34.53
CA VAL A 120 16.96 13.85 -34.79
C VAL A 120 16.02 13.26 -33.75
N VAL A 121 14.86 12.77 -34.19
CA VAL A 121 13.93 12.04 -33.33
C VAL A 121 14.58 10.71 -32.97
N SER A 122 15.41 10.71 -31.92
CA SER A 122 15.79 9.46 -31.28
C SER A 122 14.57 8.99 -30.48
N LYS A 123 14.14 7.75 -30.71
CA LYS A 123 13.12 7.12 -29.88
C LYS A 123 13.60 7.21 -28.43
N LYS A 124 12.86 7.94 -27.59
CA LYS A 124 13.17 8.12 -26.15
C LYS A 124 13.36 6.72 -25.56
N ARG A 125 14.60 6.35 -25.20
CA ARG A 125 14.84 5.09 -24.48
C ARG A 125 14.08 5.19 -23.15
N ARG A 126 13.25 4.19 -22.85
CA ARG A 126 12.58 4.06 -21.56
C ARG A 126 13.69 3.84 -20.51
N LYS A 127 13.98 4.88 -19.73
CA LYS A 127 15.03 4.90 -18.71
C LYS A 127 14.38 4.92 -17.33
N LEU A 128 14.92 4.15 -16.38
CA LEU A 128 14.45 4.17 -15.01
C LEU A 128 14.75 5.53 -14.35
N LEU A 129 13.80 6.00 -13.55
CA LEU A 129 13.91 7.24 -12.78
C LEU A 129 14.03 6.92 -11.29
N PRO A 130 14.82 7.69 -10.53
CA PRO A 130 14.79 7.56 -9.08
C PRO A 130 13.45 8.10 -8.54
N PHE A 131 13.00 7.57 -7.41
CA PHE A 131 11.86 8.15 -6.70
C PHE A 131 12.21 9.53 -6.13
N SER A 132 11.18 10.32 -5.84
CA SER A 132 11.29 11.63 -5.20
C SER A 132 10.62 11.56 -3.81
N PRO A 133 11.40 11.59 -2.72
CA PRO A 133 10.85 11.54 -1.36
C PRO A 133 9.90 12.70 -1.05
N SER A 134 9.09 12.54 0.00
CA SER A 134 8.37 13.68 0.59
C SER A 134 9.35 14.73 1.10
N GLU A 135 9.09 16.01 0.81
CA GLU A 135 9.97 17.13 1.23
C GLU A 135 9.92 17.32 2.75
N ASP A 136 8.71 17.21 3.32
CA ASP A 136 8.47 17.27 4.75
C ASP A 136 9.09 16.07 5.50
N PRO A 137 10.05 16.29 6.41
CA PRO A 137 10.65 15.23 7.24
C PRO A 137 9.64 14.50 8.12
N GLU A 138 8.62 15.19 8.67
CA GLU A 138 7.61 14.56 9.51
C GLU A 138 6.74 13.61 8.69
N ARG A 139 6.41 14.00 7.45
CA ARG A 139 5.71 13.10 6.52
C ARG A 139 6.54 11.87 6.18
N ARG A 140 7.85 11.99 5.95
CA ARG A 140 8.73 10.83 5.74
C ARG A 140 8.76 9.91 6.96
N LEU A 141 8.75 10.48 8.17
CA LEU A 141 8.71 9.70 9.40
C LEU A 141 7.42 8.90 9.52
N GLU A 142 6.29 9.50 9.16
CA GLU A 142 4.98 8.86 9.15
C GLU A 142 4.90 7.71 8.11
N GLN A 143 5.46 7.92 6.91
CA GLN A 143 5.61 6.87 5.89
C GLN A 143 6.39 5.68 6.42
N MET A 144 7.56 5.92 7.01
CA MET A 144 8.37 4.86 7.61
C MET A 144 7.65 4.17 8.79
N ARG A 145 6.95 4.94 9.64
CA ARG A 145 6.15 4.39 10.76
C ARG A 145 5.05 3.45 10.28
N SER A 146 4.40 3.77 9.16
CA SER A 146 3.36 2.92 8.58
C SER A 146 3.91 1.54 8.21
N LEU A 147 5.09 1.49 7.57
CA LEU A 147 5.77 0.22 7.29
C LEU A 147 6.20 -0.50 8.57
N ALA A 148 6.79 0.21 9.54
CA ALA A 148 7.21 -0.40 10.80
C ALA A 148 6.03 -1.06 11.54
N THR A 149 4.85 -0.43 11.47
CA THR A 149 3.61 -0.97 12.02
C THR A 149 3.22 -2.27 11.33
N ALA A 150 3.24 -2.31 9.99
CA ALA A 150 2.88 -3.50 9.23
C ALA A 150 3.86 -4.65 9.46
N LEU A 151 5.17 -4.38 9.41
CA LEU A 151 6.23 -5.37 9.68
C LEU A 151 6.15 -5.92 11.11
N THR A 152 5.89 -5.07 12.10
CA THR A 152 5.70 -5.50 13.49
C THR A 152 4.45 -6.36 13.63
N ALA A 153 3.35 -6.00 12.98
CA ALA A 153 2.11 -6.75 13.02
C ALA A 153 2.20 -8.10 12.31
N SER A 154 3.00 -8.21 11.24
CA SER A 154 3.26 -9.46 10.52
C SER A 154 4.37 -10.30 11.14
N GLY A 155 5.07 -9.81 12.18
CA GLY A 155 6.21 -10.49 12.79
C GLY A 155 7.44 -10.57 11.88
N THR A 156 7.57 -9.64 10.93
CA THR A 156 8.64 -9.62 9.92
C THR A 156 9.73 -8.62 10.30
N GLU A 157 10.99 -9.08 10.29
CA GLU A 157 12.14 -8.20 10.45
C GLU A 157 12.35 -7.35 9.19
N PHE A 158 12.71 -6.08 9.36
CA PHE A 158 13.03 -5.24 8.22
C PHE A 158 14.34 -5.68 7.55
N SER A 159 14.32 -5.84 6.23
CA SER A 159 15.49 -5.98 5.37
C SER A 159 15.23 -5.30 4.03
N ASN A 160 16.22 -4.57 3.50
CA ASN A 160 16.21 -4.00 2.15
C ASN A 160 17.13 -4.76 1.18
N GLU A 161 17.50 -5.98 1.53
CA GLU A 161 18.39 -6.83 0.75
C GLU A 161 17.89 -8.27 0.71
N LEU A 162 18.25 -8.99 -0.35
CA LEU A 162 18.14 -10.45 -0.39
C LEU A 162 19.04 -11.06 0.67
N THR A 163 18.47 -11.90 1.52
CA THR A 163 19.19 -12.57 2.61
C THR A 163 19.39 -14.05 2.30
N TYR A 164 20.55 -14.59 2.67
CA TYR A 164 20.94 -15.98 2.41
C TYR A 164 21.30 -16.63 3.74
N ARG A 165 20.47 -17.54 4.22
CA ARG A 165 20.60 -18.13 5.56
C ARG A 165 21.16 -19.55 5.51
N PRO A 166 21.83 -19.99 6.58
CA PRO A 166 22.14 -21.41 6.76
C PRO A 166 20.85 -22.26 6.67
N GLY A 167 20.91 -23.36 5.92
CA GLY A 167 19.76 -24.24 5.66
C GLY A 167 18.87 -23.84 4.48
N MET A 168 19.09 -22.66 3.89
CA MET A 168 18.39 -22.19 2.69
C MET A 168 19.34 -22.13 1.48
N ALA A 169 18.91 -21.52 0.38
CA ALA A 169 19.77 -21.36 -0.80
C ALA A 169 20.97 -20.44 -0.50
N PRO A 170 22.21 -20.84 -0.81
CA PRO A 170 23.37 -19.98 -0.66
C PRO A 170 23.44 -18.92 -1.77
N ARG A 171 24.07 -17.78 -1.50
CA ARG A 171 24.21 -16.69 -2.50
C ARG A 171 24.85 -17.13 -3.81
N SER A 172 25.76 -18.10 -3.76
CA SER A 172 26.47 -18.60 -4.93
C SER A 172 25.56 -19.24 -5.99
N VAL A 173 24.34 -19.67 -5.63
CA VAL A 173 23.41 -20.28 -6.59
C VAL A 173 22.48 -19.27 -7.27
N ASN A 174 22.42 -18.04 -6.76
CA ASN A 174 21.69 -16.96 -7.41
C ASN A 174 22.51 -16.39 -8.57
N GLN A 175 22.48 -17.09 -9.70
CA GLN A 175 23.19 -16.73 -10.93
C GLN A 175 22.18 -16.55 -12.07
N SER A 176 22.08 -15.34 -12.60
CA SER A 176 21.15 -15.02 -13.69
C SER A 176 21.40 -15.81 -14.98
N ALA A 177 22.61 -16.36 -15.16
CA ALA A 177 22.95 -17.24 -16.28
C ALA A 177 22.18 -18.57 -16.27
N LEU A 178 21.60 -18.95 -15.12
CA LEU A 178 20.78 -20.15 -14.97
C LEU A 178 19.31 -19.92 -15.32
N GLU A 179 18.90 -18.67 -15.60
CA GLU A 179 17.52 -18.35 -15.97
C GLU A 179 17.17 -18.96 -17.32
N LYS A 180 16.10 -19.75 -17.33
CA LYS A 180 15.56 -20.36 -18.54
C LYS A 180 15.07 -19.29 -19.50
N GLY A 181 15.61 -19.27 -20.71
CA GLY A 181 15.30 -18.24 -21.71
C GLY A 181 16.10 -16.93 -21.54
N GLY A 182 16.99 -16.87 -20.56
CA GLY A 182 17.87 -15.74 -20.30
C GLY A 182 17.20 -14.59 -19.54
N MET A 183 18.02 -13.83 -18.81
CA MET A 183 17.58 -12.69 -18.01
C MET A 183 18.07 -11.38 -18.60
N GLN A 184 17.20 -10.37 -18.67
CA GLN A 184 17.58 -9.04 -19.13
C GLN A 184 18.67 -8.45 -18.22
N VAL A 185 19.72 -7.91 -18.83
CA VAL A 185 20.79 -7.20 -18.11
C VAL A 185 20.38 -5.75 -17.89
N LEU A 186 20.42 -5.30 -16.63
CA LEU A 186 20.19 -3.90 -16.28
C LEU A 186 21.32 -3.03 -16.87
N SER A 187 20.95 -1.94 -17.55
CA SER A 187 21.94 -1.03 -18.14
C SER A 187 22.77 -0.36 -17.04
N LYS A 188 24.01 0.05 -17.35
CA LYS A 188 24.87 0.77 -16.38
C LYS A 188 24.16 2.02 -15.80
N GLU A 189 23.44 2.74 -16.65
CA GLU A 189 22.71 3.96 -16.28
C GLU A 189 21.52 3.66 -15.34
N ASP A 190 20.78 2.59 -15.60
CA ASP A 190 19.67 2.17 -14.73
C ASP A 190 20.20 1.57 -13.41
N ALA A 191 21.33 0.87 -13.44
CA ALA A 191 22.02 0.36 -12.25
C ALA A 191 22.51 1.51 -11.36
N GLU A 192 23.06 2.58 -11.94
CA GLU A 192 23.42 3.81 -11.21
C GLU A 192 22.19 4.47 -10.57
N THR A 193 21.05 4.45 -11.27
CA THR A 193 19.77 4.97 -10.76
C THR A 193 19.25 4.15 -9.58
N LEU A 194 19.28 2.82 -9.69
CA LEU A 194 18.93 1.91 -8.60
C LEU A 194 19.85 2.10 -7.38
N ASN A 195 21.16 2.24 -7.60
CA ASN A 195 22.13 2.50 -6.54
C ASN A 195 21.90 3.86 -5.85
N LEU A 196 21.44 4.87 -6.60
CA LEU A 196 21.03 6.14 -6.01
C LEU A 196 19.83 5.95 -5.07
N CYS A 197 18.78 5.25 -5.50
CA CYS A 197 17.63 4.92 -4.67
C CYS A 197 18.04 4.19 -3.36
N LYS A 198 18.95 3.22 -3.45
CA LYS A 198 19.47 2.50 -2.26
C LYS A 198 20.16 3.45 -1.27
N ARG A 199 21.01 4.35 -1.75
CA ARG A 199 21.68 5.34 -0.89
C ARG A 199 20.70 6.32 -0.24
N MET A 200 19.66 6.73 -0.95
CA MET A 200 18.58 7.56 -0.40
C MET A 200 17.85 6.83 0.73
N MET A 201 17.46 5.56 0.51
CA MET A 201 16.80 4.76 1.54
C MET A 201 17.67 4.59 2.80
N ASN A 202 18.98 4.38 2.64
CA ASN A 202 19.91 4.29 3.77
C ASN A 202 19.97 5.57 4.63
N ARG A 203 19.54 6.71 4.09
CA ARG A 203 19.49 8.02 4.77
C ARG A 203 18.07 8.39 5.25
N GLY A 204 17.09 7.50 5.10
CA GLY A 204 15.69 7.78 5.43
C GLY A 204 14.95 8.61 4.38
N GLU A 205 15.51 8.74 3.18
CA GLU A 205 14.87 9.34 2.02
C GLU A 205 14.20 8.24 1.19
N TRP A 206 12.95 7.91 1.56
CA TRP A 206 12.23 6.77 1.00
C TRP A 206 11.26 7.19 -0.11
N PRO A 207 10.84 6.25 -0.99
CA PRO A 207 9.74 6.52 -1.92
C PRO A 207 8.49 6.96 -1.14
N PRO A 208 7.68 7.90 -1.67
CA PRO A 208 6.55 8.47 -0.94
C PRO A 208 5.37 7.49 -0.92
N LEU A 209 5.48 6.48 -0.07
CA LEU A 209 4.55 5.37 0.06
C LEU A 209 4.04 5.26 1.49
N MET A 210 2.76 4.91 1.64
CA MET A 210 2.13 4.62 2.93
C MET A 210 1.62 3.18 2.94
N VAL A 211 1.87 2.46 4.03
CA VAL A 211 1.24 1.16 4.28
C VAL A 211 -0.06 1.40 5.04
N VAL A 212 -1.18 0.97 4.47
CA VAL A 212 -2.53 1.17 5.01
C VAL A 212 -3.22 -0.16 5.18
N PHE A 213 -3.90 -0.35 6.32
CA PHE A 213 -4.70 -1.54 6.56
C PHE A 213 -6.09 -1.38 5.95
N ASP A 214 -6.44 -2.29 5.04
CA ASP A 214 -7.77 -2.47 4.48
C ASP A 214 -8.44 -3.73 5.09
N PRO A 215 -9.69 -3.62 5.58
CA PRO A 215 -10.47 -4.74 6.11
C PRO A 215 -10.63 -5.99 5.22
N LYS A 216 -10.57 -5.83 3.90
CA LYS A 216 -10.79 -6.88 2.91
C LYS A 216 -9.47 -7.39 2.33
N GLU A 217 -8.53 -6.48 2.11
CA GLU A 217 -7.27 -6.78 1.43
C GLU A 217 -6.09 -6.98 2.39
N GLY A 218 -6.24 -6.63 3.66
CA GLY A 218 -5.15 -6.66 4.64
C GLY A 218 -4.26 -5.43 4.53
N PHE A 219 -2.94 -5.59 4.69
CA PHE A 219 -2.03 -4.46 4.47
C PHE A 219 -1.88 -4.17 2.97
N THR A 220 -2.03 -2.90 2.62
CA THR A 220 -1.94 -2.38 1.25
C THR A 220 -0.91 -1.25 1.20
N VAL A 221 -0.40 -0.93 0.02
CA VAL A 221 0.53 0.18 -0.19
C VAL A 221 -0.10 1.21 -1.13
N GLU A 222 -0.21 2.44 -0.66
CA GLU A 222 -0.69 3.57 -1.45
C GLU A 222 0.43 4.59 -1.71
N ALA A 223 0.33 5.28 -2.85
CA ALA A 223 1.21 6.40 -3.14
C ALA A 223 0.77 7.62 -2.34
N ASP A 224 1.65 8.13 -1.51
CA ASP A 224 1.41 9.30 -0.67
C ASP A 224 1.58 10.63 -1.43
N ARG A 225 2.25 10.56 -2.58
CA ARG A 225 2.41 11.66 -3.53
C ARG A 225 2.41 11.10 -4.95
N PHE A 226 2.30 11.97 -5.94
CA PHE A 226 2.44 11.61 -7.34
C PHE A 226 3.80 10.94 -7.63
N ILE A 227 3.76 9.77 -8.27
CA ILE A 227 4.94 9.03 -8.73
C ILE A 227 4.95 9.05 -10.26
N LYS A 228 6.08 9.46 -10.85
CA LYS A 228 6.23 9.54 -12.30
C LYS A 228 6.31 8.15 -12.92
N ASP A 229 5.88 8.05 -14.17
CA ASP A 229 6.11 6.85 -14.98
C ASP A 229 7.62 6.52 -15.04
N LEU A 230 7.94 5.24 -15.07
CA LEU A 230 9.30 4.67 -15.03
C LEU A 230 10.09 4.92 -13.73
N THR A 231 9.45 5.40 -12.65
CA THR A 231 10.11 5.55 -11.34
C THR A 231 10.31 4.19 -10.66
N ILE A 232 11.53 3.93 -10.19
CA ILE A 232 11.83 2.80 -9.30
C ILE A 232 11.06 2.98 -7.99
N ILE A 233 10.26 1.99 -7.61
CA ILE A 233 9.52 1.97 -6.34
C ILE A 233 10.41 1.36 -5.25
N THR A 234 10.65 0.05 -5.34
CA THR A 234 11.47 -0.73 -4.40
C THR A 234 11.87 -2.06 -5.02
N GLU A 235 12.92 -2.70 -4.50
CA GLU A 235 13.23 -4.09 -4.80
C GLU A 235 12.31 -5.01 -3.98
N TYR A 236 11.93 -6.17 -4.56
CA TYR A 236 11.30 -7.25 -3.81
C TYR A 236 12.40 -8.05 -3.10
N VAL A 237 12.35 -8.14 -1.78
CA VAL A 237 13.43 -8.72 -0.97
C VAL A 237 12.89 -9.62 0.14
N GLY A 238 13.75 -10.53 0.59
CA GLY A 238 13.47 -11.49 1.65
C GLY A 238 14.53 -12.58 1.69
N ASP A 239 14.28 -13.62 2.49
CA ASP A 239 15.14 -14.78 2.54
C ASP A 239 15.04 -15.56 1.21
N VAL A 240 16.18 -15.90 0.61
CA VAL A 240 16.22 -16.65 -0.66
C VAL A 240 16.28 -18.15 -0.37
N ASP A 241 15.37 -18.90 -0.98
CA ASP A 241 15.31 -20.35 -0.86
C ASP A 241 15.17 -21.03 -2.22
N TYR A 242 15.32 -22.35 -2.23
CA TYR A 242 14.93 -23.16 -3.37
C TYR A 242 13.40 -23.31 -3.42
N LEU A 243 12.81 -23.20 -4.60
CA LEU A 243 11.37 -23.33 -4.79
C LEU A 243 10.83 -24.67 -4.27
N LYS A 244 11.57 -25.77 -4.48
CA LYS A 244 11.23 -27.11 -3.98
C LYS A 244 11.11 -27.20 -2.45
N ASN A 245 11.79 -26.32 -1.72
CA ASN A 245 11.73 -26.31 -0.25
C ASN A 245 10.44 -25.66 0.26
N ARG A 246 9.69 -25.00 -0.62
CA ARG A 246 8.51 -24.18 -0.31
C ARG A 246 7.22 -24.72 -0.91
N GLU A 247 7.21 -25.97 -1.37
CA GLU A 247 6.03 -26.61 -1.98
C GLU A 247 4.83 -26.70 -1.03
N ASN A 248 5.09 -26.80 0.28
CA ASN A 248 4.07 -26.88 1.33
C ASN A 248 4.04 -25.60 2.20
N ASP A 249 4.62 -24.51 1.71
CA ASP A 249 4.66 -23.22 2.41
C ASP A 249 3.31 -22.51 2.29
N ASP A 250 2.82 -21.93 3.40
CA ASP A 250 1.56 -21.19 3.46
C ASP A 250 1.74 -19.68 3.26
N GLY A 251 2.95 -19.23 2.91
CA GLY A 251 3.30 -17.85 2.63
C GLY A 251 2.58 -17.28 1.41
N ASP A 252 1.79 -16.24 1.64
CA ASP A 252 1.02 -15.50 0.63
C ASP A 252 1.85 -14.50 -0.20
N SER A 253 3.12 -14.33 0.15
CA SER A 253 4.01 -13.27 -0.35
C SER A 253 5.25 -13.83 -1.06
N MET A 254 5.23 -15.07 -1.55
CA MET A 254 6.38 -15.62 -2.28
C MET A 254 6.54 -14.96 -3.66
N MET A 255 7.79 -14.67 -4.04
CA MET A 255 8.12 -14.09 -5.35
C MET A 255 9.22 -14.91 -6.04
N THR A 256 9.01 -15.29 -7.30
CA THR A 256 10.02 -16.03 -8.06
C THR A 256 11.26 -15.16 -8.28
N LEU A 257 12.45 -15.69 -8.00
CA LEU A 257 13.73 -15.01 -8.23
C LEU A 257 14.44 -15.52 -9.49
N LEU A 258 14.41 -16.84 -9.68
CA LEU A 258 15.14 -17.52 -10.75
C LEU A 258 14.34 -18.76 -11.16
N HIS A 259 13.99 -18.86 -12.44
CA HIS A 259 13.36 -20.04 -13.02
C HIS A 259 14.36 -20.80 -13.88
N ALA A 260 14.96 -21.85 -13.32
CA ALA A 260 16.01 -22.62 -13.98
C ALA A 260 15.45 -23.75 -14.85
N ASP A 261 16.23 -24.24 -15.83
CA ASP A 261 15.88 -25.41 -16.63
C ASP A 261 15.73 -26.68 -15.78
N ASN A 262 16.57 -26.82 -14.75
CA ASN A 262 16.40 -27.82 -13.72
C ASN A 262 15.55 -27.23 -12.57
N PRO A 263 14.30 -27.71 -12.36
CA PRO A 263 13.41 -27.16 -11.33
C PRO A 263 14.00 -27.19 -9.91
N SER A 264 14.92 -28.12 -9.64
CA SER A 264 15.57 -28.24 -8.33
C SER A 264 16.57 -27.11 -8.02
N GLN A 265 16.89 -26.28 -9.01
CA GLN A 265 17.75 -25.09 -8.92
C GLN A 265 16.96 -23.77 -8.94
N SER A 266 15.64 -23.81 -9.17
CA SER A 266 14.81 -22.61 -9.16
C SER A 266 14.76 -21.99 -7.76
N LEU A 267 14.79 -20.66 -7.71
CA LEU A 267 14.85 -19.89 -6.47
C LEU A 267 13.62 -19.02 -6.28
N VAL A 268 13.26 -18.83 -5.02
CA VAL A 268 12.13 -18.02 -4.58
C VAL A 268 12.58 -17.09 -3.46
N ILE A 269 12.01 -15.89 -3.44
CA ILE A 269 12.14 -14.92 -2.34
C ILE A 269 10.98 -15.17 -1.39
N CYS A 270 11.30 -15.39 -0.12
CA CYS A 270 10.36 -15.61 0.96
C CYS A 270 10.47 -14.44 1.95
N PRO A 271 9.53 -13.47 1.92
CA PRO A 271 9.60 -12.31 2.78
C PRO A 271 8.95 -12.55 4.16
N ASP A 272 8.73 -13.80 4.55
CA ASP A 272 8.06 -14.27 5.77
C ASP A 272 8.75 -13.73 7.04
N MET A 273 10.05 -14.01 7.15
CA MET A 273 10.89 -13.64 8.30
C MET A 273 11.52 -12.27 8.12
N ARG A 274 11.94 -11.94 6.89
CA ARG A 274 12.61 -10.68 6.55
C ARG A 274 12.03 -10.09 5.29
N GLY A 275 11.78 -8.79 5.27
CA GLY A 275 11.28 -8.12 4.07
C GLY A 275 11.22 -6.61 4.19
N ASN A 276 10.76 -5.98 3.12
CA ASN A 276 10.48 -4.55 3.07
C ASN A 276 9.03 -4.29 2.63
N ILE A 277 8.75 -3.06 2.22
CA ILE A 277 7.41 -2.64 1.78
C ILE A 277 6.88 -3.42 0.57
N ALA A 278 7.74 -4.02 -0.27
CA ALA A 278 7.34 -4.67 -1.51
C ALA A 278 6.34 -5.81 -1.29
N ARG A 279 6.44 -6.51 -0.16
CA ARG A 279 5.56 -7.63 0.17
C ARG A 279 4.10 -7.22 0.43
N PHE A 280 3.86 -5.94 0.71
CA PHE A 280 2.53 -5.39 0.99
C PHE A 280 1.89 -4.71 -0.23
N ILE A 281 2.53 -4.77 -1.40
CA ILE A 281 1.98 -4.22 -2.64
C ILE A 281 0.95 -5.19 -3.21
N ASN A 282 -0.29 -4.74 -3.38
CA ASN A 282 -1.39 -5.58 -3.84
C ASN A 282 -1.27 -5.96 -5.31
N GLY A 283 -1.74 -7.15 -5.64
CA GLY A 283 -1.93 -7.62 -7.01
C GLY A 283 -3.27 -7.20 -7.61
N ILE A 284 -3.39 -7.26 -8.93
CA ILE A 284 -4.66 -7.09 -9.64
C ILE A 284 -5.43 -8.41 -9.73
N ASN A 285 -6.74 -8.33 -9.90
CA ASN A 285 -7.54 -9.51 -10.24
C ASN A 285 -7.42 -9.80 -11.74
N ASN A 286 -6.76 -10.91 -12.10
CA ASN A 286 -6.56 -11.32 -13.49
C ASN A 286 -7.80 -11.97 -14.15
N HIS A 287 -8.94 -12.05 -13.44
CA HIS A 287 -10.16 -12.73 -13.92
C HIS A 287 -11.35 -11.78 -14.14
N THR A 288 -11.20 -10.49 -13.89
CA THR A 288 -12.24 -9.50 -14.22
C THR A 288 -12.17 -9.15 -15.70
N GLN A 289 -13.06 -9.76 -16.50
CA GLN A 289 -13.37 -9.34 -17.87
C GLN A 289 -14.56 -8.39 -17.88
#